data_AF-A0A924R9N7-F1
#
_entry.id   AF-A0A924R9N7-F1
#
_cell.length_a   1.000
_cell.length_b   1.000
_cell.length_c   1.000
_cell.angle_alpha   90.00
_cell.angle_beta   90.00
_cell.angle_gamma   90.00
#
_symmetry.space_group_name_H-M   'P 1'
#
loop_
_entity.id
_entity.type
_entity.pdbx_description
1 polymer ?
#
loop_
_entity_poly.entity_id
_entity_poly.type
_entity_poly.pdbx_seq_one_letter_code
_entity_poly.pdbx_strand_id
1 'polypeptide(L)'
;MGLALDLLLTILLELPIIALFFKRKKRPAAVMNALMINLISWPVAHILKISTELNVYLIEMIVVTGEGIALWLLTGSTWQKGMIMSVIANAVSFTVTSLVHIDPDIFQNKPTIMVH
;
A
#
# COMPACT_ATOMS: atom_id res chain seq x y z
N MET A 1 -8.04 11.26 10.20
CA MET A 1 -7.12 11.84 9.21
C MET A 1 -5.90 10.97 8.89
N GLY A 2 -5.58 9.91 9.65
CA GLY A 2 -4.43 9.01 9.37
C GLY A 2 -4.58 8.12 8.13
N LEU A 3 -5.77 7.56 7.88
CA LEU A 3 -6.00 6.57 6.82
C LEU A 3 -5.62 7.01 5.40
N ALA A 4 -5.91 8.27 5.05
CA ALA A 4 -5.57 8.80 3.73
C ALA A 4 -4.06 9.06 3.59
N LEU A 5 -3.38 9.41 4.69
CA LEU A 5 -1.93 9.54 4.72
C LEU A 5 -1.27 8.17 4.62
N ASP A 6 -1.82 7.15 5.27
CA ASP A 6 -1.33 5.77 5.18
C ASP A 6 -1.42 5.26 3.74
N LEU A 7 -2.58 5.46 3.07
CA LEU A 7 -2.74 5.12 1.66
C LEU A 7 -1.73 5.86 0.76
N LEU A 8 -1.56 7.16 0.99
CA LEU A 8 -0.61 7.97 0.22
C LEU A 8 0.83 7.46 0.40
N LEU A 9 1.20 7.11 1.63
CA LEU A 9 2.51 6.59 1.97
C LEU A 9 2.75 5.22 1.33
N THR A 10 1.76 4.32 1.39
CA THR A 10 1.80 3.03 0.69
C THR A 10 2.01 3.23 -0.80
N ILE A 11 1.20 4.07 -1.46
CA ILE A 11 1.36 4.35 -2.89
C ILE A 11 2.76 4.93 -3.19
N LEU A 12 3.24 5.86 -2.38
CA LEU A 12 4.55 6.49 -2.58
C LEU A 12 5.70 5.50 -2.45
N LEU A 13 5.57 4.47 -1.61
CA LEU A 13 6.57 3.42 -1.43
C LEU A 13 6.47 2.33 -2.50
N GLU A 14 5.28 1.90 -2.86
CA GLU A 14 5.10 0.75 -3.74
C GLU A 14 5.36 1.07 -5.21
N LEU A 15 4.92 2.23 -5.70
CA LEU A 15 5.14 2.63 -7.08
C LEU A 15 6.62 2.62 -7.52
N PRO A 16 7.58 3.19 -6.76
CA PRO A 16 8.99 3.12 -7.14
C PRO A 16 9.53 1.69 -7.07
N ILE A 17 9.10 0.88 -6.10
CA ILE A 17 9.50 -0.53 -6.02
C ILE A 17 9.10 -1.26 -7.29
N ILE A 18 7.82 -1.18 -7.70
CA ILE A 18 7.33 -1.80 -8.93
C ILE A 18 8.06 -1.25 -10.16
N ALA A 19 8.32 0.07 -10.21
CA ALA A 19 9.03 0.70 -11.32
C ALA A 19 10.45 0.15 -11.55
N LEU A 20 11.13 -0.36 -10.51
CA LEU A 20 12.46 -0.97 -10.62
C LEU A 20 12.43 -2.30 -11.40
N PHE A 21 11.32 -3.02 -11.37
CA PHE A 21 11.19 -4.31 -12.05
C PHE A 21 10.90 -4.19 -13.56
N PHE A 22 10.61 -2.99 -14.07
CA PHE A 22 10.27 -2.79 -15.49
C PHE A 22 11.22 -1.84 -16.22
N LYS A 23 11.54 -2.20 -17.47
CA LYS A 23 12.30 -1.34 -18.40
C LYS A 23 11.53 -0.04 -18.68
N ARG A 24 12.25 1.05 -18.97
CA ARG A 24 11.68 2.41 -19.21
C ARG A 24 10.43 2.42 -20.11
N LYS A 25 10.40 1.62 -21.18
CA LYS A 25 9.24 1.55 -22.10
C LYS A 25 7.96 0.98 -21.47
N LYS A 26 8.07 0.02 -20.53
CA LYS A 26 6.90 -0.63 -19.87
C LYS A 26 6.61 -0.05 -18.48
N ARG A 27 7.52 0.77 -17.95
CA ARG A 27 7.42 1.35 -16.60
C ARG A 27 6.14 2.19 -16.39
N PRO A 28 5.72 3.10 -17.30
CA PRO A 28 4.51 3.90 -17.06
C PRO A 28 3.26 3.05 -16.91
N ALA A 29 3.10 2.03 -17.77
CA ALA A 29 1.96 1.11 -17.69
C ALA A 29 1.99 0.28 -16.40
N ALA A 30 3.18 -0.23 -16.00
CA ALA A 30 3.32 -1.01 -14.77
C ALA A 30 3.01 -0.17 -13.50
N VAL A 31 3.46 1.09 -13.47
CA VAL A 31 3.18 2.02 -12.37
C VAL A 31 1.69 2.37 -12.32
N MET A 32 1.05 2.62 -13.46
CA MET A 32 -0.39 2.87 -13.51
C MET A 32 -1.18 1.66 -12.97
N ASN A 33 -0.81 0.44 -13.40
CA ASN A 33 -1.45 -0.78 -12.91
C ASN A 33 -1.24 -0.96 -11.39
N ALA A 34 -0.02 -0.72 -10.88
CA ALA A 34 0.26 -0.80 -9.45
C ALA A 34 -0.55 0.22 -8.64
N LEU A 35 -0.72 1.44 -9.16
CA LEU A 35 -1.57 2.47 -8.55
C LEU A 35 -3.03 1.99 -8.47
N MET A 36 -3.57 1.45 -9.57
CA MET A 36 -4.95 0.95 -9.58
C MET A 36 -5.15 -0.22 -8.62
N ILE A 37 -4.18 -1.12 -8.54
CA ILE A 37 -4.21 -2.24 -7.60
C ILE A 37 -4.26 -1.71 -6.17
N ASN A 38 -3.36 -0.81 -5.80
CA ASN A 38 -3.30 -0.19 -4.46
C ASN A 38 -4.59 0.55 -4.08
N LEU A 39 -5.18 1.28 -5.03
CA LEU A 39 -6.45 1.99 -4.82
C LEU A 39 -7.63 1.06 -4.52
N ILE A 40 -7.54 -0.21 -4.94
CA ILE A 40 -8.58 -1.22 -4.71
C ILE A 40 -8.24 -2.08 -3.50
N SER A 41 -7.01 -2.55 -3.40
CA SER A 41 -6.55 -3.47 -2.36
C SER A 41 -6.59 -2.82 -0.98
N TRP A 42 -6.22 -1.55 -0.86
CA TRP A 42 -6.18 -0.86 0.43
C TRP A 42 -7.59 -0.71 1.04
N PRO A 43 -8.64 -0.22 0.34
CA PRO A 43 -10.00 -0.21 0.88
C PRO A 43 -10.52 -1.60 1.22
N VAL A 44 -10.23 -2.60 0.37
CA VAL A 44 -10.64 -4.00 0.63
C VAL A 44 -9.99 -4.52 1.91
N ALA A 45 -8.69 -4.32 2.07
CA ALA A 45 -7.95 -4.70 3.27
C ALA A 45 -8.50 -4.01 4.51
N HIS A 46 -8.80 -2.71 4.41
CA HIS A 46 -9.32 -1.92 5.53
C HIS A 46 -10.74 -2.37 5.94
N ILE A 47 -11.62 -2.62 4.96
CA ILE A 47 -12.94 -3.17 5.21
C ILE A 47 -12.83 -4.54 5.89
N LEU A 48 -11.97 -5.43 5.40
CA LEU A 48 -11.76 -6.75 6.02
C LEU A 48 -11.24 -6.64 7.46
N LYS A 49 -10.30 -5.72 7.72
CA LYS A 49 -9.75 -5.48 9.07
C LYS A 49 -10.80 -4.98 10.07
N ILE A 50 -11.78 -4.20 9.61
CA ILE A 50 -12.85 -3.66 10.48
C ILE A 50 -14.02 -4.65 10.60
N SER A 51 -14.35 -5.38 9.54
CA SER A 51 -15.54 -6.22 9.47
C SER A 51 -15.34 -7.64 9.99
N THR A 52 -14.11 -8.08 10.19
CA THR A 52 -13.81 -9.46 10.58
C THR A 52 -12.86 -9.51 11.78
N GLU A 53 -12.99 -10.56 12.60
CA GLU A 53 -12.02 -10.88 13.67
C GLU A 53 -10.80 -11.65 13.14
N LEU A 54 -10.58 -11.63 11.82
CA LEU A 54 -9.45 -12.33 11.21
C LEU A 54 -8.14 -11.71 11.66
N ASN A 55 -7.16 -12.57 11.87
CA ASN A 55 -5.81 -12.15 12.21
C ASN A 55 -5.26 -11.21 11.12
N VAL A 56 -4.70 -10.07 11.53
CA VAL A 56 -4.12 -9.06 10.62
C VAL A 56 -3.12 -9.69 9.64
N TYR A 57 -2.27 -10.61 10.09
CA TYR A 57 -1.31 -11.31 9.22
C TYR A 57 -1.98 -12.17 8.14
N LEU A 58 -3.16 -12.74 8.43
CA LEU A 58 -3.92 -13.50 7.44
C LEU A 58 -4.52 -12.56 6.38
N ILE A 59 -5.03 -11.40 6.80
CA ILE A 59 -5.55 -10.39 5.87
C ILE A 59 -4.42 -9.89 4.96
N GLU A 60 -3.24 -9.58 5.52
CA GLU A 60 -2.07 -9.17 4.73
C GLU A 60 -1.66 -10.25 3.73
N MET A 61 -1.65 -11.54 4.13
CA MET A 61 -1.36 -12.64 3.20
C MET A 61 -2.34 -12.71 2.03
N ILE A 62 -3.64 -12.49 2.27
CA ILE A 62 -4.67 -12.47 1.24
C ILE A 62 -4.43 -11.28 0.29
N VAL A 63 -4.14 -10.10 0.83
CA VAL A 63 -3.86 -8.88 0.08
C VAL A 63 -2.63 -9.08 -0.81
N VAL A 64 -1.50 -9.47 -0.22
CA VAL A 64 -0.25 -9.74 -0.94
C VAL A 64 -0.44 -10.76 -2.07
N THR A 65 -1.19 -11.82 -1.81
CA THR A 65 -1.48 -12.84 -2.82
C THR A 65 -2.35 -12.28 -3.94
N GLY A 66 -3.42 -11.55 -3.59
CA GLY A 66 -4.31 -10.93 -4.56
C GLY A 66 -3.61 -9.90 -5.44
N GLU A 67 -2.77 -9.05 -4.85
CA GLU A 67 -1.97 -8.07 -5.58
C GLU A 67 -0.93 -8.72 -6.48
N GLY A 68 -0.29 -9.80 -6.03
CA GLY A 68 0.66 -10.55 -6.84
C GLY A 68 0.02 -11.16 -8.09
N ILE A 69 -1.19 -11.69 -7.95
CA ILE A 69 -2.00 -12.19 -9.07
C ILE A 69 -2.42 -11.03 -9.99
N ALA A 70 -2.88 -9.91 -9.44
CA ALA A 70 -3.30 -8.75 -10.22
C ALA A 70 -2.12 -8.15 -11.02
N LEU A 71 -0.95 -8.00 -10.40
CA LEU A 71 0.28 -7.55 -11.05
C LEU A 71 0.69 -8.50 -12.17
N TRP A 72 0.61 -9.81 -11.93
CA TRP A 72 0.90 -10.81 -12.96
C TRP A 72 0.00 -10.64 -14.19
N LEU A 73 -1.32 -10.60 -13.99
CA LEU A 73 -2.30 -10.49 -15.07
C LEU A 73 -2.20 -9.15 -15.81
N LEU A 74 -2.10 -8.03 -15.09
CA LEU A 74 -2.19 -6.70 -15.68
C LEU A 74 -0.89 -6.24 -16.35
N THR A 75 0.28 -6.73 -15.90
CA THR A 75 1.57 -6.32 -16.47
C THR A 75 2.13 -7.31 -17.50
N GLY A 76 1.49 -8.46 -17.68
CA GLY A 76 1.96 -9.53 -18.57
C GLY A 76 3.34 -10.08 -18.16
N SER A 77 3.66 -10.02 -16.86
CA SER A 77 4.89 -10.59 -16.32
C SER A 77 4.77 -12.12 -16.14
N THR A 78 5.82 -12.78 -15.66
CA THR A 78 5.67 -14.14 -15.14
C THR A 78 4.99 -14.10 -13.76
N TRP A 79 4.32 -15.18 -13.37
CA TRP A 79 3.66 -15.29 -12.07
C TRP A 79 4.66 -15.09 -10.91
N GLN A 80 5.86 -15.69 -11.04
CA GLN A 80 6.95 -15.53 -10.06
C GLN A 80 7.32 -14.06 -9.87
N LYS A 81 7.44 -13.32 -10.98
CA LYS A 81 7.76 -11.90 -10.94
C LYS A 81 6.65 -11.10 -10.29
N GLY A 82 5.38 -11.38 -10.62
CA GLY A 82 4.20 -10.76 -9.99
C GLY A 82 4.21 -10.92 -8.46
N MET A 83 4.41 -12.15 -7.99
CA MET A 83 4.45 -12.46 -6.56
C MET A 83 5.64 -11.81 -5.85
N ILE A 84 6.85 -11.87 -6.43
CA ILE A 84 8.04 -11.23 -5.84
C ILE A 84 7.83 -9.72 -5.71
N MET A 85 7.26 -9.09 -6.73
CA MET A 85 6.95 -7.66 -6.70
C MET A 85 5.98 -7.31 -5.58
N SER A 86 4.88 -8.06 -5.47
CA SER A 86 3.87 -7.86 -4.43
C SER A 86 4.45 -8.05 -3.03
N VAL A 87 5.18 -9.16 -2.79
CA VAL A 87 5.79 -9.45 -1.48
C VAL A 87 6.77 -8.36 -1.08
N ILE A 88 7.65 -7.92 -1.98
CA ILE A 88 8.64 -6.88 -1.65
C ILE A 88 7.94 -5.55 -1.40
N ALA A 89 7.00 -5.15 -2.26
CA ALA A 89 6.28 -3.89 -2.12
C ALA A 89 5.53 -3.83 -0.78
N ASN A 90 4.71 -4.84 -0.49
CA ASN A 90 3.94 -4.90 0.75
C ASN A 90 4.81 -5.07 2.00
N ALA A 91 5.88 -5.87 1.95
CA ALA A 91 6.76 -6.04 3.11
C ALA A 91 7.47 -4.72 3.48
N VAL A 92 7.93 -3.98 2.47
CA VAL A 92 8.52 -2.65 2.69
C VAL A 92 7.46 -1.68 3.20
N SER A 93 6.30 -1.59 2.56
CA SER A 93 5.19 -0.75 3.01
C SER A 93 4.80 -1.03 4.45
N PHE A 94 4.57 -2.30 4.80
CA PHE A 94 4.19 -2.74 6.15
C PHE A 94 5.26 -2.40 7.19
N THR A 95 6.53 -2.60 6.87
CA THR A 95 7.63 -2.27 7.79
C THR A 95 7.71 -0.78 8.03
N VAL A 96 7.60 0.04 6.97
CA VAL A 96 7.66 1.49 7.09
C VAL A 96 6.46 2.03 7.85
N THR A 97 5.24 1.59 7.54
CA THR A 97 4.03 2.02 8.27
C THR A 97 4.05 1.59 9.73
N SER A 98 4.65 0.43 10.05
CA SER A 98 4.80 -0.02 11.45
C SER A 98 5.84 0.79 12.23
N LEU A 99 6.91 1.24 11.57
CA LEU A 99 7.98 2.04 12.19
C LEU A 99 7.62 3.52 12.31
N VAL A 100 6.90 4.05 11.32
CA VAL A 100 6.40 5.42 11.32
C VAL A 100 5.10 5.43 12.12
N HIS A 101 5.21 5.41 13.45
CA HIS A 101 4.11 5.87 14.30
C HIS A 101 3.91 7.37 14.01
N ILE A 102 2.99 7.71 13.10
CA ILE A 102 2.58 9.09 12.91
C ILE A 102 1.81 9.48 14.17
N ASP A 103 2.47 10.18 15.09
CA ASP A 103 1.82 10.76 16.25
C ASP A 103 0.69 11.67 15.75
N PRO A 104 -0.58 11.36 16.06
CA PRO A 104 -1.72 12.15 15.61
C PRO A 104 -1.70 13.58 16.17
N ASP A 105 -0.85 13.85 17.16
CA ASP A 105 -0.70 15.15 17.82
C ASP A 105 0.18 16.14 17.04
N ILE A 106 0.95 15.68 16.05
CA ILE A 106 1.75 16.57 15.19
C ILE A 106 0.88 17.59 14.43
N PHE A 107 -0.39 17.23 14.17
CA PHE A 107 -1.35 18.09 13.49
C PHE A 107 -2.36 18.76 14.44
N GLN A 108 -2.27 18.54 15.77
CA GLN A 108 -3.17 19.11 16.77
C GLN A 108 -2.65 20.41 17.43
N ASN A 109 -1.80 21.19 16.75
CA ASN A 109 -1.53 22.56 17.18
C ASN A 109 -2.77 23.45 16.92
N LYS A 110 -3.80 23.26 17.75
CA LYS A 110 -4.89 24.23 17.94
C LYS A 110 -4.26 25.41 18.68
N PRO A 111 -4.21 26.63 18.10
CA PRO A 111 -3.88 27.80 18.91
C PRO A 111 -4.96 27.94 19.98
N THR A 112 -4.56 27.77 21.24
CA THR A 112 -5.39 28.11 22.39
C THR A 112 -5.63 29.61 22.35
N ILE A 113 -6.72 30.05 21.72
CA ILE A 113 -7.17 31.43 21.81
C ILE A 113 -7.62 31.62 23.25
N MET A 114 -6.74 32.17 24.09
CA MET A 114 -7.10 32.65 25.41
C MET A 114 -8.01 33.87 25.21
N VAL A 115 -9.32 33.65 25.40
CA VAL A 115 -10.28 34.75 25.56
C VAL A 115 -10.13 35.22 27.00
N HIS A 116 -9.45 36.35 27.17
CA HIS A 116 -9.45 37.13 28.42
C HIS A 116 -10.70 38.01 28.49
#